data_AF-A0A352QUT3-F1
#
_entry.id   AF-A0A352QUT3-F1
#
_cell.length_a   1.000
_cell.length_b   1.000
_cell.length_c   1.000
_cell.angle_alpha   90.00
_cell.angle_beta   90.00
_cell.angle_gamma   90.00
#
_symmetry.space_group_name_H-M   'P 1'
#
loop_
_entity.id
_entity.type
_entity.pdbx_description
1 polymer ?
#
loop_
_entity_poly.entity_id
_entity_poly.type
_entity_poly.pdbx_seq_one_letter_code
_entity_poly.pdbx_strand_id
1 'polypeptide(L)'
;MRWYGKVLGAIAGMALMRGHPAGALIGLLIGHAFDAGWFRPKQYDPYAVLGLSADASEAEIDRAYRRLITQYHPDRLNGAAEDLRLQAEKKAGEINAAYDRIQKLRSKR
;
A
#
# COMPACT_ATOMS: atom_id res chain seq x y z
N MET A 1 -1.88 -10.73 -21.57
CA MET A 1 -1.14 -11.94 -21.14
C MET A 1 0.29 -11.55 -20.75
N ARG A 2 0.65 -11.60 -19.47
CA ARG A 2 2.01 -11.33 -18.99
C ARG A 2 2.74 -12.67 -18.94
N TRP A 3 3.60 -12.89 -19.93
CA TRP A 3 4.30 -14.15 -20.21
C TRP A 3 5.82 -13.99 -20.17
N TYR A 4 6.30 -12.75 -20.16
CA TYR A 4 7.71 -12.41 -20.15
C TYR A 4 8.42 -12.84 -18.87
N GLY A 5 7.75 -12.82 -17.71
CA GLY A 5 8.36 -13.25 -16.45
C GLY A 5 8.77 -14.73 -16.48
N LYS A 6 7.89 -15.60 -16.97
CA LYS A 6 8.15 -17.05 -17.08
C LYS A 6 9.29 -17.37 -18.06
N VAL A 7 9.33 -16.69 -19.21
CA VAL A 7 10.34 -16.92 -20.26
C VAL A 7 11.71 -16.40 -19.79
N LEU A 8 11.77 -15.17 -19.28
CA LEU A 8 13.02 -14.61 -18.74
C LEU A 8 13.51 -15.38 -17.52
N GLY A 9 12.59 -15.80 -16.65
CA GLY A 9 12.89 -16.63 -15.49
C GLY A 9 13.52 -17.96 -15.89
N ALA A 10 12.91 -18.70 -16.83
CA ALA A 10 13.44 -19.99 -17.30
C ALA A 10 14.82 -19.87 -17.94
N ILE A 11 15.04 -18.84 -18.78
CA ILE A 11 16.34 -18.59 -19.43
C ILE A 11 17.40 -18.22 -18.39
N ALA A 12 17.08 -17.31 -17.46
CA ALA A 12 18.00 -16.90 -16.40
C ALA A 12 18.34 -18.06 -15.45
N GLY A 13 17.35 -18.87 -15.05
CA GLY A 13 17.55 -20.03 -14.20
C GLY A 13 18.42 -21.11 -14.86
N MET A 14 18.24 -21.34 -16.16
CA MET A 14 19.10 -22.25 -16.93
C MET A 14 20.54 -21.70 -17.05
N ALA A 15 20.70 -20.40 -17.32
CA ALA A 15 22.00 -19.75 -17.43
C ALA A 15 22.79 -19.79 -16.10
N LEU A 16 22.13 -19.53 -14.97
CA LEU A 16 22.74 -19.56 -13.63
C LEU A 16 23.16 -20.96 -13.20
N MET A 17 22.38 -21.98 -13.57
CA MET A 17 22.74 -23.38 -13.30
C MET A 17 23.54 -24.02 -14.45
N ARG A 18 24.22 -23.21 -15.27
CA ARG A 18 25.16 -23.67 -16.30
C ARG A 18 24.56 -24.67 -17.29
N GLY A 19 23.28 -24.48 -17.64
CA GLY A 19 22.54 -25.33 -18.57
C GLY A 19 21.70 -26.44 -17.93
N HIS A 20 21.66 -26.55 -16.59
CA HIS A 20 20.92 -27.61 -15.93
C HIS A 20 19.39 -27.44 -16.08
N PRO A 21 18.63 -28.50 -16.44
CA PRO A 21 17.17 -28.40 -16.66
C PRO A 21 16.39 -28.04 -15.39
N ALA A 22 16.91 -28.39 -14.20
CA ALA A 22 16.33 -27.94 -12.93
C ALA A 22 16.35 -26.41 -12.79
N GLY A 23 17.35 -25.73 -13.36
CA GLY A 23 17.43 -24.27 -13.35
C GLY A 23 16.31 -23.63 -14.16
N ALA A 24 15.94 -24.21 -15.30
CA ALA A 24 14.81 -23.74 -16.08
C ALA A 24 13.47 -23.88 -15.34
N LEU A 25 13.28 -24.98 -14.59
CA LEU A 25 12.09 -25.21 -13.77
C LEU A 25 11.98 -24.20 -12.63
N ILE A 26 13.06 -24.00 -11.87
CA ILE A 26 13.11 -23.02 -10.78
C ILE A 26 12.87 -21.60 -11.34
N GLY A 27 13.54 -21.28 -12.44
CA GLY A 27 13.38 -20.02 -13.14
C GLY A 27 11.96 -19.76 -13.63
N LEU A 28 11.31 -20.77 -14.21
CA LEU A 28 9.91 -20.69 -14.65
C LEU A 28 8.96 -20.45 -13.48
N LEU A 29 9.18 -21.12 -12.33
CA LEU A 29 8.37 -20.95 -11.12
C LEU A 29 8.51 -19.53 -10.55
N ILE A 30 9.74 -19.02 -10.45
CA ILE A 30 10.01 -17.65 -9.99
C ILE A 30 9.42 -16.62 -10.97
N GLY A 31 9.59 -16.84 -12.27
CA GLY A 31 9.00 -16.01 -13.32
C GLY A 31 7.47 -15.99 -13.26
N HIS A 32 6.86 -17.13 -12.97
CA HIS A 32 5.42 -17.25 -12.75
C HIS A 32 4.98 -16.47 -11.51
N ALA A 33 5.69 -16.59 -10.38
CA ALA A 33 5.41 -15.85 -9.15
C ALA A 33 5.48 -14.32 -9.36
N PHE A 34 6.43 -13.86 -10.16
CA PHE A 34 6.56 -12.45 -10.54
C PHE A 34 5.42 -11.98 -11.45
N ASP A 35 5.02 -12.78 -12.43
CA ASP A 35 3.87 -12.48 -13.30
C ASP A 35 2.55 -12.46 -12.50
N ALA A 36 2.39 -13.36 -11.53
CA ALA A 36 1.26 -13.39 -10.59
C ALA A 36 1.26 -12.20 -9.62
N GLY A 37 2.35 -11.42 -9.55
CA GLY A 37 2.44 -10.24 -8.72
C GLY A 37 2.66 -10.53 -7.23
N TRP A 38 3.17 -11.71 -6.89
CA TRP A 38 3.46 -12.09 -5.50
C TRP A 38 4.41 -11.10 -4.81
N PHE A 39 5.28 -10.45 -5.59
CA PHE A 39 6.24 -9.46 -5.10
C PHE A 39 5.78 -8.01 -5.28
N ARG A 40 4.53 -7.75 -5.69
CA ARG A 40 4.06 -6.37 -5.80
C ARG A 40 3.83 -5.80 -4.40
N PRO A 41 4.51 -4.70 -4.02
CA PRO A 41 4.22 -4.06 -2.76
C PRO A 41 2.74 -3.63 -2.74
N LYS A 42 2.08 -3.83 -1.60
CA LYS A 42 0.70 -3.36 -1.41
C LYS A 42 0.69 -1.86 -1.67
N GLN A 43 -0.04 -1.44 -2.70
CA GLN A 43 -0.15 -0.02 -3.02
C GLN A 43 -0.79 0.70 -1.83
N TYR A 44 -0.28 1.90 -1.53
CA TYR A 44 -0.84 2.73 -0.49
C TYR A 44 -2.27 3.13 -0.86
N ASP A 45 -3.23 2.76 -0.01
CA ASP A 45 -4.65 3.07 -0.17
C ASP A 45 -5.05 4.14 0.85
N PRO A 46 -5.30 5.39 0.42
CA PRO A 46 -5.71 6.45 1.34
C PRO A 46 -7.12 6.24 1.91
N TYR A 47 -8.01 5.52 1.23
CA TYR A 47 -9.36 5.23 1.74
C TYR A 47 -9.28 4.27 2.93
N ALA A 48 -8.41 3.27 2.85
CA ALA A 48 -8.14 2.35 3.95
C ALA A 48 -7.62 3.06 5.21
N VAL A 49 -6.86 4.16 5.07
CA VAL A 49 -6.39 4.96 6.23
C VAL A 49 -7.57 5.62 6.96
N LEU A 50 -8.62 6.02 6.23
CA LEU A 50 -9.85 6.55 6.81
C LEU A 50 -10.85 5.44 7.23
N GLY A 51 -10.51 4.17 6.98
CA GLY A 51 -11.41 3.03 7.21
C GLY A 51 -12.60 3.01 6.24
N LEU A 52 -12.40 3.51 5.02
CA LEU A 52 -13.42 3.61 3.98
C LEU A 52 -13.05 2.74 2.77
N SER A 53 -14.07 2.45 1.97
CA SER A 53 -13.89 1.85 0.65
C SER A 53 -13.71 2.93 -0.42
N ALA A 54 -13.11 2.58 -1.56
CA ALA A 54 -12.80 3.52 -2.65
C ALA A 54 -14.06 4.11 -3.34
N ASP A 55 -15.23 3.50 -3.13
CA ASP A 55 -16.55 3.94 -3.57
C ASP A 55 -17.25 4.90 -2.59
N ALA A 56 -16.66 5.16 -1.40
CA ALA A 56 -17.25 6.05 -0.41
C ALA A 56 -17.56 7.44 -0.98
N SER A 57 -18.72 7.99 -0.64
CA SER A 57 -19.16 9.33 -1.05
C SER A 57 -18.33 10.43 -0.40
N GLU A 58 -18.37 11.66 -0.95
CA GLU A 58 -17.67 12.82 -0.35
C GLU A 58 -18.09 13.07 1.10
N ALA A 59 -19.40 12.99 1.37
CA ALA A 59 -19.93 13.15 2.73
C ALA A 59 -19.39 12.11 3.71
N GLU A 60 -19.17 10.87 3.25
CA GLU A 60 -18.59 9.80 4.07
C GLU A 60 -17.11 10.05 4.38
N ILE A 61 -16.36 10.52 3.39
CA ILE A 61 -14.95 10.89 3.52
C ILE A 61 -14.79 12.02 4.53
N ASP A 62 -15.55 13.10 4.38
CA ASP A 62 -15.49 14.26 5.27
C ASP A 62 -15.88 13.91 6.71
N ARG A 63 -16.91 13.09 6.88
CA ARG A 63 -17.35 12.63 8.19
C ARG A 63 -16.29 11.76 8.86
N ALA A 64 -15.69 10.83 8.12
CA ALA A 64 -14.63 9.96 8.64
C ALA A 64 -13.39 10.78 9.03
N TYR A 65 -12.99 11.72 8.19
CA TYR A 65 -11.88 12.64 8.45
C TYR A 65 -12.09 13.42 9.76
N ARG A 66 -13.22 14.12 9.89
CA ARG A 66 -13.55 14.92 11.09
C ARG A 66 -13.55 14.06 12.36
N ARG A 67 -14.13 12.85 12.28
CA ARG A 67 -14.14 11.91 13.41
C ARG A 67 -12.73 11.51 13.84
N LEU A 68 -11.89 11.15 12.89
CA LEU A 68 -10.53 10.67 13.15
C LEU A 68 -9.62 11.80 13.66
N ILE A 69 -9.63 12.98 13.04
CA ILE A 69 -8.84 14.13 13.53
C ILE A 69 -9.26 14.54 14.92
N THR A 70 -10.55 14.51 15.20
CA THR A 70 -11.05 14.79 16.54
C THR A 70 -10.46 13.76 17.52
N GLN A 71 -10.48 12.45 17.19
CA GLN A 71 -9.95 11.37 18.04
C GLN A 71 -8.45 11.47 18.31
N TYR A 72 -7.64 11.82 17.31
CA TYR A 72 -6.17 11.87 17.41
C TYR A 72 -5.62 13.28 17.65
N HIS A 73 -6.46 14.25 18.05
CA HIS A 73 -6.01 15.62 18.26
C HIS A 73 -5.02 15.70 19.44
N PRO A 74 -3.80 16.25 19.27
CA PRO A 74 -2.78 16.30 20.31
C PRO A 74 -3.23 17.10 21.54
N ASP A 75 -4.08 18.12 21.37
CA ASP A 75 -4.63 18.91 22.50
C ASP A 75 -5.47 18.08 23.48
N ARG A 76 -6.03 16.95 23.05
CA ARG A 76 -6.77 16.04 23.94
C ARG A 76 -5.86 15.18 24.81
N LEU A 77 -4.55 15.29 24.62
CA LEU A 77 -3.52 14.53 25.32
C LEU A 77 -2.63 15.43 26.21
N ASN A 78 -3.12 16.61 26.60
CA ASN A 78 -2.41 17.46 27.57
C ASN A 78 -2.20 16.70 28.89
N GLY A 79 -0.94 16.41 29.22
CA GLY A 79 -0.55 15.60 30.39
C GLY A 79 -0.33 14.10 30.12
N ALA A 80 -0.53 13.63 28.88
CA ALA A 80 -0.16 12.27 28.48
C ALA A 80 1.35 12.13 28.29
N ALA A 81 1.85 10.90 28.38
CA ALA A 81 3.24 10.58 28.08
C ALA A 81 3.64 11.02 26.66
N GLU A 82 4.89 11.45 26.50
CA GLU A 82 5.42 11.97 25.23
C GLU A 82 5.20 10.99 24.06
N ASP A 83 5.39 9.69 24.30
CA ASP A 83 5.18 8.65 23.29
C ASP A 83 3.73 8.61 22.76
N LEU A 84 2.74 8.88 23.61
CA LEU A 84 1.33 8.92 23.20
C LEU A 84 1.04 10.15 22.35
N ARG A 85 1.66 11.29 22.68
CA ARG A 85 1.54 12.52 21.89
C ARG A 85 2.15 12.33 20.50
N LEU A 86 3.34 11.74 20.42
CA LEU A 86 4.02 11.44 19.16
C LEU A 86 3.21 10.48 18.29
N GLN A 87 2.60 9.45 18.89
CA GLN A 87 1.74 8.52 18.17
C GLN A 87 0.49 9.20 17.62
N ALA A 88 -0.15 10.07 18.41
CA ALA A 88 -1.32 10.83 17.98
C ALA A 88 -1.00 11.81 16.86
N GLU A 89 0.11 12.54 16.96
CA GLU A 89 0.60 13.45 15.92
C GLU A 89 0.88 12.70 14.62
N LYS A 90 1.60 11.56 14.71
CA LYS A 90 1.87 10.71 13.55
C LYS A 90 0.57 10.24 12.90
N LYS A 91 -0.41 9.80 13.70
CA LYS A 91 -1.71 9.36 13.19
C LYS A 91 -2.49 10.49 12.54
N ALA A 92 -2.55 11.66 13.17
CA ALA A 92 -3.18 12.84 12.59
C ALA A 92 -2.54 13.24 11.26
N GLY A 93 -1.21 13.17 11.17
CA GLY A 93 -0.47 13.39 9.92
C GLY A 93 -0.84 12.37 8.82
N GLU A 94 -0.92 11.09 9.16
CA GLU A 94 -1.36 10.03 8.23
C GLU A 94 -2.79 10.29 7.72
N ILE A 95 -3.71 10.71 8.59
CA ILE A 95 -5.10 11.02 8.26
C ILE A 95 -5.19 12.24 7.32
N ASN A 96 -4.47 13.32 7.63
CA ASN A 96 -4.42 14.52 6.79
C ASN A 96 -3.88 14.19 5.39
N ALA A 97 -2.75 13.47 5.32
CA ALA A 97 -2.14 13.08 4.06
C ALA A 97 -3.07 12.18 3.21
N ALA A 98 -3.81 11.28 3.85
CA ALA A 98 -4.79 10.43 3.19
C ALA A 98 -5.96 11.24 2.60
N TYR A 99 -6.54 12.14 3.40
CA TYR A 99 -7.63 13.03 2.98
C TYR A 99 -7.21 13.89 1.78
N ASP A 100 -6.05 14.56 1.86
CA ASP A 100 -5.51 15.37 0.78
C ASP A 100 -5.31 14.58 -0.51
N ARG A 101 -4.84 13.33 -0.40
CA ARG A 101 -4.64 12.46 -1.55
C ARG A 101 -5.96 12.05 -2.19
N ILE A 102 -7.00 11.74 -1.40
CA ILE A 102 -8.34 11.45 -1.90
C ILE A 102 -8.91 12.66 -2.66
N GLN A 103 -8.80 13.85 -2.08
CA GLN A 103 -9.25 15.10 -2.70
C GLN A 103 -8.55 15.33 -4.05
N LYS A 104 -7.22 15.16 -4.11
CA LYS A 104 -6.44 15.26 -5.36
C LYS A 104 -6.84 14.21 -6.41
N LEU A 105 -7.16 12.99 -6.00
CA LEU A 105 -7.60 11.92 -6.91
C LEU A 105 -8.98 12.22 -7.51
N ARG A 106 -9.86 12.86 -6.75
CA ARG A 106 -11.21 13.24 -7.21
C ARG A 106 -11.22 14.49 -8.06
N SER A 107 -10.44 15.51 -7.69
CA SER A 107 -10.31 16.74 -8.47
C SER A 107 -9.69 16.55 -9.86
N LYS A 108 -8.98 15.44 -10.09
CA LYS A 108 -8.39 15.09 -11.39
C LYS A 108 -9.29 14.24 -12.29
N ARG A 109 -10.45 13.82 -11.80
CA ARG A 109 -11.47 13.13 -12.61
C ARG A 109 -12.42 14.14 -13.23
#